data_AF-A0A936SAM3-F1
#
_entry.id   AF-A0A936SAM3-F1
#
_cell.length_a   1.000
_cell.length_b   1.000
_cell.length_c   1.000
_cell.angle_alpha   90.00
_cell.angle_beta   90.00
_cell.angle_gamma   90.00
#
_symmetry.space_group_name_H-M   'P 1'
#
loop_
_entity.id
_entity.type
_entity.pdbx_description
1 polymer ?
#
loop_
_entity_poly.entity_id
_entity_poly.type
_entity_poly.pdbx_seq_one_letter_code
_entity_poly.pdbx_strand_id
1 'polypeptide(L)'
;MSLTSTAEKFSRSWGVFTDLVKDPSFAAADVDRIRSVILAGLRNESASPDSSLGLVEESVVYAGHPYANRPLGTIENVSKIYT
;
A
#
# COMPACT_ATOMS: atom_id res chain seq x y z
N MET A 1 -1.16 2.08 -10.64
CA MET A 1 -1.31 3.55 -10.80
C MET A 1 -1.59 3.83 -12.27
N SER A 2 -2.65 4.56 -12.60
CA SER A 2 -3.04 4.89 -13.98
C SER A 2 -3.47 6.36 -14.07
N LEU A 3 -3.40 6.94 -15.27
CA LEU A 3 -3.85 8.30 -15.57
C LEU A 3 -4.92 8.24 -16.67
N THR A 4 -5.98 9.04 -16.54
CA THR A 4 -6.99 9.24 -17.58
C THR A 4 -7.23 10.74 -17.76
N SER A 5 -7.27 11.22 -19.00
CA SER A 5 -7.50 12.64 -19.32
C SER A 5 -8.15 12.80 -20.69
N THR A 6 -8.74 13.97 -20.96
CA THR A 6 -9.11 14.35 -22.33
C THR A 6 -7.85 14.60 -23.16
N ALA A 7 -7.95 14.48 -24.49
CA ALA A 7 -6.83 14.72 -25.40
C ALA A 7 -6.25 16.14 -25.24
N GLU A 8 -7.12 17.15 -25.10
CA GLU A 8 -6.71 18.55 -24.95
C GLU A 8 -5.87 18.80 -23.69
N LYS A 9 -6.14 18.09 -22.58
CA LYS A 9 -5.44 18.28 -21.30
C LYS A 9 -4.34 17.24 -21.04
N PHE A 10 -4.03 16.41 -22.03
CA PHE A 10 -3.08 15.31 -21.87
C PHE A 10 -1.70 15.82 -21.40
N SER A 11 -1.10 16.81 -22.08
CA SER A 11 0.25 17.29 -21.72
C SER A 11 0.34 17.79 -20.28
N ARG A 12 -0.69 18.51 -19.80
CA ARG A 12 -0.74 18.98 -18.41
C ARG A 12 -0.87 17.83 -17.43
N SER A 13 -1.79 16.90 -17.71
CA SER A 13 -2.08 15.75 -16.84
C SER A 13 -0.88 14.81 -16.75
N TRP A 14 -0.20 14.61 -17.88
CA TRP A 14 1.04 13.85 -17.97
C TRP A 14 2.16 14.50 -17.16
N GLY A 15 2.31 15.83 -17.24
CA GLY A 15 3.26 16.58 -16.42
C GLY A 15 3.09 16.28 -14.93
N VAL A 16 1.88 16.43 -14.40
CA VAL A 16 1.56 16.12 -12.99
C VAL A 16 1.83 14.65 -12.65
N PHE A 17 1.44 13.72 -13.53
CA PHE A 17 1.68 12.29 -13.30
C PHE A 17 3.16 11.96 -13.22
N THR A 18 3.98 12.53 -14.12
CA THR A 18 5.43 12.29 -14.10
C THR A 18 6.12 12.96 -12.92
N ASP A 19 5.64 14.12 -12.48
CA ASP A 19 6.13 14.81 -11.29
C ASP A 19 5.93 13.96 -10.04
N LEU A 20 4.73 13.41 -9.85
CA LEU A 20 4.41 12.51 -8.74
C LEU A 20 5.33 11.28 -8.67
N VAL A 21 5.74 10.74 -9.82
CA VAL A 21 6.61 9.56 -9.89
C VAL A 21 8.08 9.92 -9.69
N LYS A 22 8.52 11.08 -10.17
CA LYS A 22 9.93 11.47 -10.18
C LYS A 22 10.36 12.24 -8.93
N ASP A 23 9.49 13.10 -8.42
CA ASP A 23 9.74 13.96 -7.26
C ASP A 23 8.59 13.91 -6.24
N PRO A 24 8.32 12.73 -5.64
CA PRO A 24 7.32 12.61 -4.59
C PRO A 24 7.79 13.33 -3.32
N SER A 25 6.96 14.22 -2.79
CA SER A 25 7.31 15.04 -1.62
C SER A 25 7.47 14.25 -0.31
N PHE A 26 6.78 13.11 -0.16
CA PHE A 26 6.75 12.25 1.03
C PHE A 26 6.74 12.99 2.37
N ALA A 27 5.98 14.09 2.47
CA ALA A 27 5.91 14.90 3.67
C ALA A 27 5.64 14.03 4.91
N ALA A 28 6.46 14.20 5.97
CA ALA A 28 6.43 13.31 7.14
C ALA A 28 5.03 13.18 7.76
N ALA A 29 4.28 14.29 7.85
CA ALA A 29 2.91 14.30 8.35
C ALA A 29 1.95 13.43 7.52
N ASP A 30 2.12 13.40 6.19
CA ASP A 30 1.32 12.56 5.31
C ASP A 30 1.71 11.08 5.43
N VAL A 31 3.00 10.78 5.53
CA VAL A 31 3.48 9.41 5.74
C VAL A 31 2.99 8.87 7.08
N ASP A 32 3.05 9.66 8.16
CA ASP A 32 2.54 9.28 9.48
C ASP A 32 1.02 9.04 9.46
N ARG A 33 0.27 9.88 8.75
CA ARG A 33 -1.18 9.72 8.56
C ARG A 33 -1.50 8.43 7.81
N ILE A 34 -0.83 8.16 6.70
CA ILE A 34 -1.06 6.94 5.90
C ILE A 34 -0.60 5.69 6.66
N ARG A 35 0.51 5.74 7.42
CA ARG A 35 0.95 4.66 8.31
C ARG A 35 -0.16 4.30 9.30
N SER A 36 -0.79 5.30 9.91
CA SER A 36 -1.89 5.10 10.86
C SER A 36 -3.10 4.41 10.22
N VAL A 37 -3.45 4.78 8.99
CA VAL A 37 -4.54 4.14 8.21
C VAL A 37 -4.20 2.68 7.90
N ILE A 38 -2.98 2.39 7.43
CA ILE A 38 -2.55 1.01 7.13
C ILE A 38 -2.56 0.15 8.39
N LEU A 39 -2.04 0.67 9.51
CA LEU A 39 -2.04 -0.05 10.80
C LEU A 39 -3.46 -0.33 11.31
N ALA A 40 -4.41 0.58 11.11
CA ALA A 40 -5.81 0.34 11.44
C ALA A 40 -6.40 -0.78 10.58
N GLY A 41 -6.10 -0.80 9.26
CA GLY A 41 -6.50 -1.86 8.36
C GLY A 41 -5.95 -3.23 8.76
N LEU A 42 -4.64 -3.31 9.03
CA LEU A 42 -3.97 -4.55 9.46
C LEU A 42 -4.55 -5.11 10.78
N ARG A 43 -4.95 -4.24 11.71
CA ARG A 43 -5.60 -4.67 12.97
C ARG A 43 -7.00 -5.24 12.74
N ASN A 44 -7.68 -4.83 11.67
CA ASN A 44 -9.03 -5.26 11.34
C ASN A 44 -9.06 -6.37 10.26
N GLU A 45 -7.91 -6.81 9.78
CA GLU A 45 -7.79 -7.74 8.65
C GLU A 45 -8.34 -9.14 8.96
N SER A 46 -8.41 -9.52 10.23
CA SER A 46 -8.96 -10.79 10.71
C SER A 46 -10.34 -10.61 11.36
N ALA A 47 -11.09 -9.58 10.96
CA ALA A 47 -12.38 -9.27 11.57
C ALA A 47 -13.49 -10.29 11.24
N SER A 48 -13.31 -11.13 10.22
CA SER A 48 -14.24 -12.22 9.89
C SER A 48 -13.54 -13.58 9.85
N PRO A 49 -14.29 -14.69 10.00
CA PRO A 49 -13.73 -16.03 9.85
C PRO A 49 -13.11 -16.27 8.48
N ASP A 50 -13.77 -15.83 7.40
CA ASP A 50 -13.28 -16.03 6.03
C ASP A 50 -11.97 -15.28 5.76
N SER A 51 -11.87 -14.03 6.21
CA SER A 51 -10.63 -13.25 6.08
C SER A 51 -9.48 -13.85 6.89
N SER A 52 -9.78 -14.32 8.10
CA SER A 52 -8.80 -15.01 8.94
C SER A 52 -8.31 -16.31 8.32
N LEU A 53 -9.21 -17.12 7.74
CA LEU A 53 -8.86 -18.35 7.06
C LEU A 53 -7.98 -18.08 5.83
N GLY A 54 -8.32 -17.08 5.02
CA GLY A 54 -7.54 -16.70 3.85
C GLY A 54 -6.09 -16.34 4.19
N LEU A 55 -5.86 -15.62 5.30
CA LEU A 55 -4.51 -15.29 5.76
C LEU A 55 -3.71 -16.54 6.16
N VAL A 56 -4.35 -17.48 6.85
CA VAL A 56 -3.70 -18.74 7.25
C VAL A 56 -3.40 -19.59 6.01
N GLU A 57 -4.36 -19.73 5.10
CA GLU A 57 -4.21 -20.46 3.85
C GLU A 57 -3.03 -19.92 3.03
N GLU A 58 -2.97 -18.61 2.81
CA GLU A 58 -1.88 -17.97 2.06
C GLU A 58 -0.51 -18.22 2.73
N SER A 59 -0.44 -18.14 4.06
CA SER A 59 0.80 -18.39 4.81
C SER A 59 1.30 -19.83 4.68
N VAL A 60 0.38 -20.79 4.55
CA VAL A 60 0.69 -22.23 4.43
C VAL A 60 1.03 -22.59 3.00
N VAL A 61 0.21 -22.16 2.04
CA VAL A 61 0.37 -22.48 0.61
C VAL A 61 1.70 -21.93 0.07
N TYR A 62 2.11 -20.74 0.51
CA TYR A 62 3.34 -20.11 0.04
C TYR A 62 4.51 -20.19 1.03
N ALA A 63 4.43 -21.06 2.05
CA ALA A 63 5.49 -21.21 3.05
C ALA A 63 6.87 -21.43 2.39
N GLY A 64 7.85 -20.58 2.73
CA GLY A 64 9.20 -20.63 2.16
C GLY A 64 9.34 -20.04 0.74
N HIS A 65 8.26 -19.48 0.16
CA HIS A 65 8.26 -18.85 -1.15
C HIS A 65 8.07 -17.32 -1.04
N PRO A 66 8.65 -16.50 -1.94
CA PRO A 66 8.47 -15.04 -1.94
C PRO A 66 7.02 -14.55 -2.00
N TYR A 67 6.07 -15.40 -2.41
CA TYR A 67 4.64 -15.08 -2.41
C TYR A 67 4.00 -15.10 -1.02
N ALA A 68 4.68 -15.62 0.00
CA ALA A 68 4.28 -15.42 1.39
C ALA A 68 4.52 -13.98 1.87
N ASN A 69 5.25 -13.15 1.10
CA ASN A 69 5.49 -11.77 1.49
C ASN A 69 4.20 -10.97 1.39
N ARG A 70 3.78 -10.42 2.52
CA ARG A 70 2.58 -9.61 2.63
C ARG A 70 2.77 -8.27 1.92
N PRO A 71 1.97 -7.93 0.89
CA PRO A 71 2.16 -6.67 0.14
C PRO A 71 1.97 -5.42 0.98
N LEU A 72 1.07 -5.46 1.97
CA LEU A 72 0.86 -4.38 2.93
C LEU A 72 1.83 -4.42 4.13
N GLY A 73 2.71 -5.42 4.18
CA GLY A 73 3.61 -5.67 5.30
C GLY A 73 2.92 -6.27 6.54
N THR A 74 3.56 -6.11 7.68
CA THR A 74 3.07 -6.52 9.00
C THR A 74 2.94 -5.30 9.90
N ILE A 75 2.18 -5.41 10.99
CA ILE A 75 2.11 -4.35 12.02
C ILE A 75 3.51 -3.93 12.46
N GLU A 76 4.42 -4.90 12.64
CA GLU A 76 5.80 -4.63 13.03
C GLU A 76 6.55 -3.81 11.97
N ASN A 77 6.54 -4.24 10.71
CA ASN A 77 7.30 -3.58 9.65
C ASN A 77 6.75 -2.17 9.38
N VAL A 78 5.42 -2.04 9.27
CA VAL A 78 4.77 -0.75 8.98
C VAL A 78 4.99 0.25 10.11
N SER A 79 5.04 -0.20 11.37
CA SER A 79 5.31 0.68 12.52
C SER A 79 6.72 1.29 12.50
N LYS A 80 7.65 0.69 11.75
CA LYS A 80 9.06 1.12 11.66
C LYS A 80 9.36 1.97 10.43
N ILE A 81 8.45 2.09 9.46
CA ILE A 81 8.65 2.89 8.24
C ILE A 81 8.62 4.39 8.61
N TYR A 82 9.63 5.15 8.22
CA TYR A 82 9.71 6.60 8.38
C TYR A 82 10.09 7.27 7.05
N THR A 83 9.85 8.59 6.94
CA THR A 83 10.38 9.45 5.87
C THR A 83 11.79 9.89 6.22
#